data_AF-A0A524M5W2-F1
#
_entry.id   AF-A0A524M5W2-F1
#
_cell.length_a   1.000
_cell.length_b   1.000
_cell.length_c   1.000
_cell.angle_alpha   90.00
_cell.angle_beta   90.00
_cell.angle_gamma   90.00
#
_symmetry.space_group_name_H-M   'P 1'
#
loop_
_entity.id
_entity.type
_entity.pdbx_description
1 polymer ?
#
loop_
_entity_poly.entity_id
_entity_poly.type
_entity_poly.pdbx_seq_one_letter_code
_entity_poly.pdbx_strand_id
1 'polypeptide(L)' 'MVHLAGSPGKQTIAEFVEDEETLDILRSIGVDCAQGFHIRRPRSLEDVLEELRRSSEADIQHP' A
#
# COMPACT_ATOMS: atom_id res chain seq x y z
N MET A 1 -12.89 -3.74 -4.36
CA MET A 1 -13.02 -5.22 -4.52
C MET A 1 -12.00 -5.87 -3.60
N VAL A 2 -12.37 -6.85 -2.78
CA VAL A 2 -11.42 -7.53 -1.88
C VAL A 2 -11.08 -8.91 -2.44
N HIS A 3 -9.80 -9.18 -2.65
CA HIS A 3 -9.33 -10.51 -3.04
C HIS A 3 -9.09 -11.34 -1.78
N LEU A 4 -10.00 -12.26 -1.51
CA LEU A 4 -9.90 -13.21 -0.41
C LEU A 4 -9.13 -14.44 -0.85
N ALA A 5 -8.03 -14.70 -0.16
CA ALA A 5 -7.31 -15.95 -0.29
C ALA A 5 -7.86 -16.91 0.78
N GLY A 6 -8.89 -17.69 0.45
CA GLY A 6 -9.69 -18.51 1.39
C GLY A 6 -8.97 -19.70 2.05
N SER A 7 -7.73 -19.56 2.50
CA SER A 7 -7.01 -20.60 3.23
C SER A 7 -6.12 -19.98 4.32
N PRO A 8 -5.96 -20.64 5.49
CA PRO A 8 -5.05 -20.19 6.55
C PRO A 8 -3.65 -19.91 6.02
N GLY A 9 -3.07 -18.76 6.40
CA GLY A 9 -1.73 -18.34 6.00
C GLY A 9 -1.65 -17.51 4.71
N LYS A 10 -2.79 -17.09 4.15
CA LYS A 10 -2.82 -16.21 2.97
C LYS A 10 -3.27 -14.79 3.34
N GLN A 11 -2.62 -13.79 2.74
CA GLN A 11 -2.93 -12.38 2.94
C GLN A 11 -4.06 -11.93 2.00
N THR A 12 -4.84 -10.96 2.46
CA THR A 12 -5.95 -10.32 1.75
C THR A 12 -5.52 -8.96 1.22
N ILE A 13 -5.93 -8.64 -0.01
CA ILE A 13 -5.64 -7.34 -0.64
C ILE A 13 -6.96 -6.72 -1.09
N ALA A 14 -7.25 -5.51 -0.60
CA ALA A 14 -8.33 -4.67 -1.11
C ALA A 14 -7.82 -3.78 -2.24
N GLU A 15 -8.44 -3.87 -3.41
CA GLU A 15 -8.15 -3.02 -4.56
C GLU A 15 -9.25 -1.96 -4.76
N PHE A 16 -8.85 -0.85 -5.38
CA PHE A 16 -9.68 0.31 -5.72
C PHE A 16 -10.13 1.12 -4.49
N VAL A 17 -9.21 1.39 -3.56
CA VAL A 17 -9.44 2.29 -2.41
C VAL A 17 -9.30 3.76 -2.83
N GLU A 18 -10.39 4.52 -2.78
CA GLU A 18 -10.46 5.89 -3.31
C GLU A 18 -10.63 6.98 -2.25
N ASP A 19 -10.81 6.61 -0.99
CA ASP A 19 -10.94 7.54 0.15
C ASP A 19 -10.49 6.92 1.49
N GLU A 20 -10.37 7.79 2.50
CA GLU A 20 -9.89 7.46 3.85
C GLU A 20 -10.92 6.63 4.64
N GLU A 21 -12.21 6.94 4.49
CA GLU A 21 -13.30 6.21 5.15
C GLU A 21 -13.30 4.72 4.76
N THR A 22 -13.14 4.45 3.47
CA THR A 22 -13.02 3.09 2.93
C THR A 22 -11.78 2.39 3.49
N LEU A 23 -10.64 3.09 3.56
CA LEU A 23 -9.41 2.53 4.11
C LEU A 23 -9.56 2.13 5.59
N ASP A 24 -10.24 2.97 6.37
CA ASP A 24 -10.47 2.72 7.79
C ASP A 24 -11.43 1.55 8.03
N ILE A 25 -12.47 1.43 7.21
CA ILE A 25 -13.37 0.26 7.24
C ILE A 25 -12.58 -1.01 6.91
N LEU A 26 -11.76 -1.00 5.85
CA LEU A 26 -10.95 -2.16 5.44
C LEU A 26 -9.98 -2.61 6.54
N ARG A 27 -9.37 -1.66 7.27
CA ARG A 27 -8.54 -1.96 8.44
C ARG A 27 -9.37 -2.62 9.56
N SER A 28 -10.55 -2.08 9.86
CA SER A 28 -11.40 -2.59 10.94
C SER A 28 -11.90 -4.02 10.71
N ILE A 29 -12.09 -4.43 9.46
CA ILE A 29 -12.52 -5.79 9.10
C ILE A 29 -11.35 -6.77 8.90
N GLY A 30 -10.11 -6.31 9.11
CA GLY A 30 -8.92 -7.15 9.09
C GLY A 30 -8.35 -7.44 7.71
N VAL A 31 -8.48 -6.52 6.74
CA VAL A 31 -7.76 -6.63 5.47
C VAL A 31 -6.27 -6.35 5.67
N ASP A 32 -5.40 -7.21 5.13
CA ASP A 32 -3.95 -7.14 5.34
C ASP A 32 -3.28 -6.02 4.54
N CYS A 33 -3.69 -5.84 3.27
CA CYS A 33 -3.12 -4.86 2.35
C CYS A 33 -4.22 -4.09 1.60
N ALA A 34 -3.90 -2.88 1.16
CA ALA A 34 -4.79 -2.08 0.32
C ALA A 34 -4.03 -1.40 -0.82
N GLN A 35 -4.69 -1.28 -1.97
CA GLN A 35 -4.26 -0.50 -3.13
C GLN A 35 -5.41 0.36 -3.63
N GLY A 36 -5.09 1.61 -3.96
CA GLY A 36 -6.02 2.49 -4.65
C GLY A 36 -5.48 3.91 -4.74
N PHE A 37 -6.17 4.76 -5.49
CA PHE A 37 -5.68 6.11 -5.79
C PHE A 37 -5.59 7.02 -4.57
N HIS A 38 -6.36 6.73 -3.51
CA HIS A 38 -6.21 7.41 -2.22
C HIS A 38 -4.85 7.14 -1.57
N ILE A 39 -4.34 5.92 -1.74
CA ILE A 39 -3.05 5.50 -1.18
C ILE A 39 -1.91 6.01 -2.07
N ARG A 40 -1.95 5.65 -3.36
CA ARG A 40 -1.02 6.15 -4.37
C ARG A 40 -1.55 5.84 -5.76
N ARG A 41 -1.35 6.77 -6.70
CA ARG A 41 -1.59 6.50 -8.13
C ARG A 41 -0.51 5.57 -8.71
N PRO A 42 -0.82 4.80 -9.77
CA PRO A 42 0.19 4.08 -10.54
C PRO A 42 1.27 5.05 -11.04
N ARG A 43 2.50 4.58 -11.07
CA ARG A 43 3.69 5.35 -11.44
C ARG A 43 4.69 4.46 -12.15
N SER A 44 5.67 5.06 -12.81
CA SER A 44 6.70 4.32 -13.53
C SER A 44 7.63 3.58 -12.57
N LEU A 45 8.39 2.61 -13.09
CA LEU A 45 9.42 1.93 -12.31
C LEU A 45 10.53 2.92 -11.92
N GLU A 46 10.86 3.85 -12.82
CA GLU A 46 11.84 4.90 -12.63
C GLU A 46 11.46 5.78 -11.41
N ASP A 47 10.21 6.24 -11.32
CA ASP A 47 9.71 7.02 -10.18
C ASP A 47 9.84 6.27 -8.85
N VAL A 48 9.60 4.95 -8.87
CA VAL A 48 9.73 4.09 -7.68
C VAL A 48 11.20 3.98 -7.28
N LEU A 49 12.10 3.75 -8.24
CA LEU A 49 13.53 3.59 -7.99
C LEU A 49 14.17 4.88 -7.47
N GLU A 50 13.78 6.04 -8.00
CA GLU A 50 14.25 7.33 -7.51
C GLU A 50 13.79 7.62 -6.07
N GLU A 51 12.54 7.29 -5.73
CA GLU A 51 12.06 7.44 -4.35
C GLU A 51 12.81 6.53 -3.38
N LEU A 52 13.00 5.26 -3.74
CA LEU A 52 13.73 4.31 -2.89
C LEU A 52 15.17 4.75 -2.63
N ARG A 53 15.86 5.28 -3.66
CA ARG A 53 17.21 5.85 -3.52
C ARG A 53 17.23 7.01 -2.53
N ARG A 54 16.32 7.98 -2.70
CA ARG A 54 16.20 9.13 -1.79
C ARG A 54 15.93 8.74 -0.34
N SER A 55 15.06 7.75 -0.11
CA SER A 55 14.77 7.25 1.23
C SER A 55 16.00 6.60 1.88
N SER A 56 16.81 5.86 1.11
CA SER A 56 18.05 5.25 1.62
C SER A 56 19.17 6.25 1.94
N GLU A 57 19.20 7.39 1.25
CA GLU A 57 20.21 8.44 1.47
C GLU A 57 19.83 9.36 2.65
N ALA A 58 18.53 9.52 2.92
CA ALA A 58 18.02 10.29 4.06
C ALA A 58 18.37 9.65 5.41
N ASP A 59 18.40 8.32 5.49
CA ASP A 59 18.80 7.58 6.69
C ASP A 59 20.31 7.67 7.00
N ILE A 60 21.13 8.10 6.02
CA ILE A 60 22.59 8.23 6.16
C ILE A 60 23.00 9.65 6.59
N GLN A 61 22.11 10.64 6.46
CA GLN A 61 22.41 12.07 6.69
C GLN A 61 21.89 12.64 8.02
N HIS A 62 21.41 11.80 8.94
CA HIS A 62 21.05 12.21 10.32
C HIS A 62 21.99 11.53 11.34
N PRO A 63 23.08 12.21 11.79
CA PRO A 63 23.88 11.75 12.94
C PRO A 63 23.14 11.90 14.28
#